data_AF-A0A8A2VDU8-F1
#
_entry.id   AF-A0A8A2VDU8-F1
#
_cell.length_a   1.000
_cell.length_b   1.000
_cell.length_c   1.000
_cell.angle_alpha   90.00
_cell.angle_beta   90.00
_cell.angle_gamma   90.00
#
_symmetry.space_group_name_H-M   'P 1'
#
loop_
_entity.id
_entity.type
_entity.pdbx_description
1 polymer ?
#
loop_
_entity_poly.entity_id
_entity_poly.type
_entity_poly.pdbx_seq_one_letter_code
_entity_poly.pdbx_strand_id
1 'polypeptide(L)'
;MQSRRDVLRTGAGLAAAGGIASLAGCSNVPVVGSYFEGEPDITEWAYDPDELGSSSISADLTDISSVLEEDEVKKGEIRDDVTSNYSGTLKADNVDYSLNVGHAQILTGSFDGADIVEEMEFSSEDSYEGFDVYVDEEDEDEEGNASALIGTDGDYLIKSEPAQYVDFGPREELELLIDTYNDDADRFADTNDDFATIRDEVELGAAVFVQGQTESSAEEASDDIVVATGATLTIDGEEMNVEYLLLYKSEDGIDIDEIEQNFEDNMQEESELNDVSQDGRLVTVDYTMPTEKF
;
A
#
# COMPACT_ATOMS: atom_id res chain seq x y z
N MET A 1 -0.72 -4.75 35.92
CA MET A 1 -0.41 -3.34 35.63
C MET A 1 0.45 -3.37 34.39
N GLN A 2 -0.19 -3.40 33.22
CA GLN A 2 0.53 -3.25 31.94
C GLN A 2 1.20 -1.88 31.93
N SER A 3 2.49 -1.86 31.60
CA SER A 3 3.25 -0.63 31.57
C SER A 3 2.83 0.14 30.33
N ARG A 4 2.72 1.46 30.41
CA ARG A 4 2.53 2.34 29.23
C ARG A 4 3.65 2.19 28.18
N ARG A 5 4.72 1.45 28.51
CA ARG A 5 5.80 1.07 27.62
C ARG A 5 5.52 -0.17 26.77
N ASP A 6 4.63 -1.05 27.20
CA ASP A 6 4.27 -2.27 26.45
C ASP A 6 3.29 -1.87 25.33
N VAL A 7 2.29 -1.03 25.66
CA VAL A 7 1.32 -0.45 24.70
C VAL A 7 1.96 0.38 23.57
N LEU A 8 3.14 0.98 23.79
CA LEU A 8 3.86 1.75 22.76
C LEU A 8 4.85 0.89 21.94
N ARG A 9 5.17 -0.32 22.38
CA ARG A 9 6.09 -1.24 21.68
C ARG A 9 5.35 -2.13 20.69
N THR A 10 4.15 -2.57 21.07
CA THR A 10 3.23 -3.31 20.20
C THR A 10 2.44 -2.39 19.26
N GLY A 11 2.45 -1.08 19.52
CA GLY A 11 1.67 -0.08 18.79
C GLY A 11 2.12 0.16 17.34
N ALA A 12 3.36 -0.17 16.95
CA ALA A 12 3.79 -0.04 15.56
C ALA A 12 3.20 -1.14 14.65
N GLY A 13 3.12 -2.38 15.13
CA GLY A 13 2.50 -3.50 14.40
C GLY A 13 0.98 -3.51 14.45
N LEU A 14 0.37 -3.05 15.56
CA LEU A 14 -1.09 -2.96 15.73
C LEU A 14 -1.72 -1.68 15.15
N ALA A 15 -0.96 -0.58 15.01
CA ALA A 15 -1.45 0.59 14.28
C ALA A 15 -1.73 0.24 12.81
N ALA A 16 -1.04 -0.75 12.24
CA ALA A 16 -1.33 -1.27 10.91
C ALA A 16 -2.55 -2.21 10.87
N ALA A 17 -2.87 -2.95 11.94
CA ALA A 17 -4.17 -3.65 12.04
C ALA A 17 -5.37 -2.67 12.13
N GLY A 18 -5.19 -1.53 12.83
CA GLY A 18 -6.12 -0.39 12.76
C GLY A 18 -6.04 0.42 11.47
N GLY A 19 -4.92 0.30 10.74
CA GLY A 19 -4.63 0.89 9.45
C GLY A 19 -5.37 0.18 8.32
N ILE A 20 -5.49 -1.14 8.38
CA ILE A 20 -6.37 -1.93 7.49
C ILE A 20 -7.84 -1.57 7.74
N ALA A 21 -8.20 -1.21 8.98
CA ALA A 21 -9.51 -0.63 9.27
C ALA A 21 -9.68 0.83 8.77
N SER A 22 -8.61 1.53 8.39
CA SER A 22 -8.66 2.78 7.61
C SER A 22 -8.46 2.57 6.11
N LEU A 23 -8.10 1.35 5.70
CA LEU A 23 -8.30 0.83 4.33
C LEU A 23 -9.72 0.24 4.16
N ALA A 24 -10.59 0.39 5.18
CA ALA A 24 -12.02 0.07 5.16
C ALA A 24 -12.87 1.04 4.29
N GLY A 25 -12.30 1.47 3.16
CA GLY A 25 -12.99 2.16 2.06
C GLY A 25 -12.73 1.52 0.68
N CYS A 26 -12.10 0.36 0.61
CA CYS A 26 -11.91 -0.37 -0.66
C CYS A 26 -12.90 -1.56 -0.67
N SER A 27 -12.98 -2.51 -1.61
CA SER A 27 -14.07 -3.51 -1.55
C SER A 27 -13.79 -4.76 -2.36
N ASN A 28 -14.73 -5.64 -2.68
CA ASN A 28 -14.45 -7.05 -2.92
C ASN A 28 -14.47 -7.66 -4.34
N VAL A 29 -13.72 -8.75 -4.58
CA VAL A 29 -14.02 -9.94 -5.44
C VAL A 29 -13.16 -11.16 -5.06
N PRO A 30 -13.63 -12.38 -5.36
CA PRO A 30 -12.86 -13.62 -5.25
C PRO A 30 -11.87 -13.75 -6.41
N VAL A 31 -10.57 -13.61 -6.14
CA VAL A 31 -9.53 -14.01 -7.10
C VAL A 31 -9.19 -15.48 -6.89
N VAL A 32 -9.78 -16.34 -7.72
CA VAL A 32 -9.30 -17.72 -7.88
C VAL A 32 -8.01 -17.67 -8.68
N GLY A 33 -6.89 -17.88 -7.98
CA GLY A 33 -5.52 -17.80 -8.45
C GLY A 33 -5.26 -17.95 -9.95
N SER A 34 -4.65 -16.90 -10.51
CA SER A 34 -3.73 -16.97 -11.63
C SER A 34 -2.91 -15.69 -11.65
N TYR A 35 -1.59 -15.79 -11.75
CA TYR A 35 -0.73 -14.68 -12.20
C TYR A 35 -1.40 -14.01 -13.42
N PHE A 36 -1.92 -12.79 -13.26
CA PHE A 36 -2.54 -12.07 -14.35
C PHE A 36 -1.44 -11.38 -15.18
N GLU A 37 -1.48 -11.54 -16.50
CA GLU A 37 -0.68 -10.72 -17.40
C GLU A 37 -1.25 -9.29 -17.36
N GLY A 38 -0.51 -8.33 -16.79
CA GLY A 38 -0.87 -6.90 -16.77
C GLY A 38 -1.09 -6.27 -15.38
N GLU A 39 -0.99 -7.04 -14.30
CA GLU A 39 -1.01 -6.51 -12.93
C GLU A 39 0.30 -5.79 -12.60
N PRO A 40 0.28 -4.60 -11.96
CA PRO A 40 1.48 -3.95 -11.48
C PRO A 40 2.10 -4.76 -10.32
N ASP A 41 3.36 -5.18 -10.45
CA ASP A 41 4.07 -5.91 -9.39
C ASP A 41 4.63 -4.92 -8.36
N ILE A 42 4.27 -5.09 -7.09
CA ILE A 42 4.79 -4.30 -5.97
C ILE A 42 6.33 -4.24 -5.98
N THR A 43 6.99 -5.36 -6.28
CA THR A 43 8.46 -5.43 -6.27
C THR A 43 9.11 -4.68 -7.41
N GLU A 44 8.39 -4.43 -8.51
CA GLU A 44 8.90 -3.63 -9.63
C GLU A 44 8.83 -2.14 -9.33
N TRP A 45 7.90 -1.70 -8.48
CA TRP A 45 7.67 -0.28 -8.19
C TRP A 45 8.19 0.16 -6.82
N ALA A 46 8.34 -0.75 -5.85
CA ALA A 46 8.82 -0.42 -4.51
C ALA A 46 10.30 -0.03 -4.53
N TYR A 47 10.57 1.28 -4.59
CA TYR A 47 11.90 1.86 -4.51
C TYR A 47 12.50 1.76 -3.11
N ASP A 48 13.84 1.84 -3.00
CA ASP A 48 14.51 1.91 -1.70
C ASP A 48 14.22 3.25 -1.00
N PRO A 49 13.50 3.26 0.14
CA PRO A 49 13.14 4.49 0.83
C PRO A 49 14.34 5.27 1.42
N ASP A 50 15.52 4.66 1.57
CA ASP A 50 16.73 5.38 1.99
C ASP A 50 17.15 6.44 0.95
N GLU A 51 16.82 6.26 -0.34
CA GLU A 51 17.10 7.25 -1.41
C GLU A 51 16.31 8.56 -1.20
N LEU A 52 15.13 8.50 -0.57
CA LEU A 52 14.32 9.67 -0.18
C LEU A 52 14.49 10.06 1.29
N GLY A 53 15.45 9.43 2.00
CA GLY A 53 15.67 9.67 3.43
C GLY A 53 14.52 9.22 4.34
N SER A 54 13.69 8.27 3.89
CA SER A 54 12.62 7.67 4.69
C SER A 54 13.10 6.40 5.39
N SER A 55 12.57 6.13 6.59
CA SER A 55 12.90 4.92 7.38
C SER A 55 12.14 3.67 6.93
N SER A 56 11.17 3.82 6.04
CA SER A 56 10.28 2.74 5.61
C SER A 56 9.55 3.11 4.33
N ILE A 57 9.02 2.09 3.67
CA ILE A 57 8.08 2.22 2.55
C ILE A 57 6.90 1.28 2.76
N SER A 58 5.73 1.68 2.28
CA SER A 58 4.56 0.82 2.13
C SER A 58 4.15 0.75 0.67
N ALA A 59 3.57 -0.38 0.30
CA ALA A 59 2.95 -0.61 -0.98
C ALA A 59 1.60 -1.32 -0.80
N ASP A 60 0.57 -0.81 -1.48
CA ASP A 60 -0.81 -1.26 -1.35
C ASP A 60 -1.39 -1.50 -2.75
N LEU A 61 -1.57 -2.76 -3.15
CA LEU A 61 -2.18 -3.14 -4.41
C LEU A 61 -3.65 -3.51 -4.20
N THR A 62 -4.55 -2.96 -4.99
CA THR A 62 -5.98 -3.31 -5.00
C THR A 62 -6.45 -3.58 -6.42
N ASP A 63 -7.14 -4.70 -6.64
CA ASP A 63 -7.78 -5.04 -7.92
C ASP A 63 -9.17 -4.38 -8.00
N ILE A 64 -9.19 -3.10 -8.37
CA ILE A 64 -10.39 -2.25 -8.44
C ILE A 64 -11.48 -2.88 -9.32
N SER A 65 -11.10 -3.52 -10.43
CA SER A 65 -12.08 -4.13 -11.33
C SER A 65 -12.84 -5.26 -10.65
N SER A 66 -12.09 -6.15 -10.00
CA SER A 66 -12.60 -7.21 -9.15
C SER A 66 -13.44 -6.58 -8.05
N VAL A 67 -12.85 -5.79 -7.16
CA VAL A 67 -13.49 -5.01 -6.09
C VAL A 67 -14.89 -4.45 -6.43
N LEU A 68 -15.07 -3.90 -7.63
CA LEU A 68 -16.34 -3.28 -8.06
C LEU A 68 -17.39 -4.27 -8.58
N GLU A 69 -17.06 -5.53 -8.82
CA GLU A 69 -18.00 -6.56 -9.24
C GLU A 69 -18.80 -7.14 -8.06
N GLU A 70 -18.29 -7.20 -6.83
CA GLU A 70 -19.02 -7.85 -5.72
C GLU A 70 -20.21 -7.06 -5.19
N ASP A 71 -21.31 -7.75 -4.92
CA ASP A 71 -22.58 -7.11 -4.55
C ASP A 71 -22.62 -6.63 -3.08
N GLU A 72 -21.92 -7.32 -2.17
CA GLU A 72 -22.00 -7.10 -0.71
C GLU A 72 -21.23 -5.86 -0.22
N VAL A 73 -20.56 -5.22 -1.15
CA VAL A 73 -19.53 -4.22 -1.00
C VAL A 73 -20.08 -2.80 -1.07
N LYS A 74 -19.47 -1.86 -0.34
CA LYS A 74 -19.81 -0.45 -0.44
C LYS A 74 -19.13 0.24 -1.64
N LYS A 75 -19.60 -0.09 -2.85
CA LYS A 75 -19.06 0.44 -4.12
C LYS A 75 -19.01 1.97 -4.24
N GLY A 76 -19.67 2.72 -3.36
CA GLY A 76 -19.57 4.18 -3.36
C GLY A 76 -18.21 4.65 -2.84
N GLU A 77 -17.71 4.03 -1.77
CA GLU A 77 -16.51 4.47 -1.06
C GLU A 77 -15.25 4.22 -1.89
N ILE A 78 -15.06 3.03 -2.47
CA ILE A 78 -13.92 2.78 -3.38
C ILE A 78 -13.94 3.67 -4.61
N ARG A 79 -15.13 3.91 -5.18
CA ARG A 79 -15.23 4.78 -6.35
C ARG A 79 -14.76 6.18 -6.00
N ASP A 80 -15.17 6.67 -4.82
CA ASP A 80 -14.73 7.96 -4.33
C ASP A 80 -13.23 7.94 -4.04
N ASP A 81 -12.69 6.92 -3.35
CA ASP A 81 -11.27 6.82 -3.00
C ASP A 81 -10.36 6.79 -4.23
N VAL A 82 -10.63 5.93 -5.20
CA VAL A 82 -9.84 5.79 -6.44
C VAL A 82 -9.87 7.06 -7.29
N THR A 83 -10.99 7.79 -7.30
CA THR A 83 -11.19 8.92 -8.22
C THR A 83 -11.05 10.29 -7.56
N SER A 84 -11.01 10.35 -6.22
CA SER A 84 -10.92 11.59 -5.44
C SER A 84 -9.69 12.42 -5.83
N ASN A 85 -8.57 11.75 -6.09
CA ASN A 85 -7.31 12.37 -6.50
C ASN A 85 -7.31 12.93 -7.93
N TYR A 86 -8.36 12.64 -8.72
CA TYR A 86 -8.47 12.96 -10.15
C TYR A 86 -9.70 13.81 -10.47
N SER A 87 -10.18 14.61 -9.50
CA SER A 87 -11.25 15.61 -9.69
C SER A 87 -12.57 15.07 -10.31
N GLY A 88 -12.82 13.76 -10.22
CA GLY A 88 -13.98 13.09 -10.83
C GLY A 88 -13.91 12.91 -12.35
N THR A 89 -12.77 13.24 -12.97
CA THR A 89 -12.44 13.02 -14.38
C THR A 89 -12.27 11.53 -14.67
N LEU A 90 -11.54 10.85 -13.77
CA LEU A 90 -11.37 9.41 -13.83
C LEU A 90 -12.64 8.70 -13.34
N LYS A 91 -13.04 7.65 -14.06
CA LYS A 91 -14.10 6.74 -13.62
C LYS A 91 -13.44 5.49 -13.06
N ALA A 92 -13.76 5.14 -11.83
CA ALA A 92 -13.27 3.92 -11.19
C ALA A 92 -13.59 2.66 -12.00
N ASP A 93 -14.73 2.61 -12.72
CA ASP A 93 -15.07 1.48 -13.60
C ASP A 93 -14.13 1.32 -14.81
N ASN A 94 -13.21 2.26 -15.04
CA ASN A 94 -12.15 2.16 -16.05
C ASN A 94 -10.79 1.79 -15.46
N VAL A 95 -10.69 1.65 -14.13
CA VAL A 95 -9.45 1.31 -13.42
C VAL A 95 -9.47 -0.19 -13.12
N ASP A 96 -8.42 -0.87 -13.54
CA ASP A 96 -8.25 -2.30 -13.28
C ASP A 96 -7.53 -2.50 -11.94
N TYR A 97 -6.39 -1.83 -11.74
CA TYR A 97 -5.62 -1.88 -10.49
C TYR A 97 -5.24 -0.49 -9.98
N SER A 98 -5.18 -0.36 -8.65
CA SER A 98 -4.57 0.77 -7.95
C SER A 98 -3.44 0.25 -7.07
N LEU A 99 -2.22 0.69 -7.35
CA LEU A 99 -1.03 0.42 -6.56
C LEU A 99 -0.58 1.73 -5.91
N ASN A 100 -0.61 1.83 -4.59
CA ASN A 100 0.04 2.92 -3.87
C ASN A 100 1.44 2.47 -3.47
N VAL A 101 2.44 3.33 -3.65
CA VAL A 101 3.83 3.10 -3.21
C VAL A 101 4.35 4.39 -2.62
N GLY A 102 4.74 4.39 -1.35
CA GLY A 102 5.13 5.62 -0.66
C GLY A 102 4.00 6.65 -0.66
N HIS A 103 4.22 7.80 -1.30
CA HIS A 103 3.22 8.86 -1.48
C HIS A 103 2.66 8.94 -2.91
N ALA A 104 2.95 7.95 -3.75
CA ALA A 104 2.43 7.90 -5.10
C ALA A 104 1.31 6.88 -5.25
N GLN A 105 0.39 7.18 -6.17
CA GLN A 105 -0.63 6.27 -6.65
C GLN A 105 -0.38 5.95 -8.12
N ILE A 106 -0.30 4.66 -8.44
CA ILE A 106 -0.11 4.11 -9.78
C ILE A 106 -1.41 3.41 -10.18
N LEU A 107 -2.02 3.85 -11.27
CA LEU A 107 -3.24 3.26 -11.80
C LEU A 107 -2.97 2.59 -13.15
N THR A 108 -3.64 1.47 -13.38
CA THR A 108 -3.73 0.81 -14.68
C THR A 108 -5.19 0.61 -15.05
N GLY A 109 -5.49 0.56 -16.35
CA GLY A 109 -6.85 0.31 -16.80
C GLY A 109 -7.11 0.67 -18.26
N SER A 110 -8.38 0.96 -18.55
CA SER A 110 -8.86 1.28 -19.90
C SER A 110 -9.06 2.77 -20.17
N PHE A 111 -8.50 3.63 -19.32
CA PHE A 111 -8.52 5.08 -19.46
C PHE A 111 -7.35 5.58 -20.34
N ASP A 112 -7.46 6.82 -20.83
CA ASP A 112 -6.35 7.51 -21.52
C ASP A 112 -5.76 8.54 -20.54
N GLY A 113 -4.52 8.31 -20.08
CA GLY A 113 -3.88 9.17 -19.08
C GLY A 113 -3.78 10.62 -19.52
N ALA A 114 -3.54 10.89 -20.80
CA ALA A 114 -3.42 12.26 -21.30
C ALA A 114 -4.77 13.00 -21.26
N ASP A 115 -5.88 12.31 -21.58
CA ASP A 115 -7.23 12.88 -21.45
C ASP A 115 -7.55 13.20 -19.98
N ILE A 116 -7.15 12.32 -19.04
CA ILE A 116 -7.35 12.56 -17.59
C ILE A 116 -6.60 13.81 -17.15
N VAL A 117 -5.34 13.93 -17.55
CA VAL A 117 -4.47 15.04 -17.13
C VAL A 117 -4.91 16.37 -17.76
N GLU A 118 -5.37 16.37 -19.01
CA GLU A 118 -5.93 17.57 -19.65
C GLU A 118 -7.17 18.09 -18.90
N GLU A 119 -8.05 17.19 -18.46
CA GLU A 119 -9.24 17.56 -17.69
C GLU A 119 -8.92 18.01 -16.25
N MET A 120 -7.79 17.59 -15.68
CA MET A 120 -7.29 18.07 -14.38
C MET A 120 -6.63 19.44 -14.45
N GLU A 121 -6.48 20.02 -15.65
CA GLU A 121 -5.82 21.31 -15.89
C GLU A 121 -4.32 21.34 -15.51
N PHE A 122 -3.68 20.16 -15.40
CA PHE A 122 -2.24 20.04 -15.23
C PHE A 122 -1.51 20.49 -16.50
N SER A 123 -0.39 21.18 -16.33
CA SER A 123 0.42 21.65 -17.44
C SER A 123 1.43 20.60 -17.86
N SER A 124 1.52 20.31 -19.16
CA SER A 124 2.59 19.48 -19.71
C SER A 124 3.94 20.16 -19.50
N GLU A 125 4.87 19.45 -18.89
CA GLU A 125 6.19 19.97 -18.57
C GLU A 125 7.25 19.41 -19.53
N ASP A 126 7.52 18.11 -19.42
CA ASP A 126 8.50 17.38 -20.22
C ASP A 126 8.21 15.87 -20.24
N SER A 127 9.22 15.05 -20.57
CA SER A 127 9.12 13.60 -20.60
C SER A 127 10.31 12.99 -19.84
N TYR A 128 10.07 11.95 -19.06
CA TYR A 128 11.09 11.26 -18.26
C TYR A 128 11.04 9.75 -18.51
N GLU A 129 12.14 9.17 -19.00
CA GLU A 129 12.31 7.72 -19.25
C GLU A 129 11.10 6.99 -19.88
N GLY A 130 10.42 7.65 -20.83
CA GLY A 130 9.28 7.10 -21.56
C GLY A 130 7.90 7.55 -21.07
N PHE A 131 7.83 8.24 -19.93
CA PHE A 131 6.62 8.86 -19.39
C PHE A 131 6.53 10.31 -19.83
N ASP A 132 5.35 10.75 -20.24
CA ASP A 132 5.00 12.16 -20.34
C ASP A 132 4.69 12.70 -18.94
N VAL A 133 5.31 13.81 -18.56
CA VAL A 133 5.25 14.39 -17.21
C VAL A 133 4.49 15.72 -17.22
N TYR A 134 3.63 15.86 -16.22
CA TYR A 134 2.73 16.98 -16.06
C TYR A 134 2.76 17.48 -14.62
N VAL A 135 2.58 18.78 -14.45
CA VAL A 135 2.77 19.48 -13.18
C VAL A 135 1.53 20.29 -12.82
N ASP A 136 1.19 20.31 -11.54
CA ASP A 136 0.19 21.23 -11.00
C ASP A 136 0.82 22.62 -10.82
N GLU A 137 0.52 23.54 -11.75
CA GLU A 137 0.97 24.93 -11.68
C GLU A 137 0.07 25.81 -10.79
N GLU A 138 -1.11 25.32 -10.37
CA GLU A 138 -2.05 26.09 -9.55
C GLU A 138 -1.78 25.92 -8.05
N ASP A 139 -1.23 24.78 -7.65
CA ASP A 139 -0.93 24.45 -6.26
C ASP A 139 0.59 24.31 -6.04
N GLU A 140 1.24 25.45 -5.81
CA GLU A 140 2.66 25.54 -5.44
C GLU A 140 2.83 25.69 -3.91
N ASP A 141 3.87 25.07 -3.36
CA ASP A 141 4.29 25.28 -1.98
C ASP A 141 4.85 26.70 -1.73
N GLU A 142 5.26 27.00 -0.49
CA GLU A 142 5.81 28.32 -0.14
C GLU A 142 7.13 28.65 -0.88
N GLU A 143 7.79 27.66 -1.48
CA GLU A 143 9.05 27.75 -2.21
C GLU A 143 8.87 27.79 -3.74
N GLY A 144 7.64 27.60 -4.21
CA GLY A 144 7.28 27.60 -5.64
C GLY A 144 7.46 26.24 -6.31
N ASN A 145 7.53 25.16 -5.53
CA ASN A 145 7.51 23.79 -6.08
C ASN A 145 6.07 23.31 -6.18
N ALA A 146 5.76 22.56 -7.23
CA ALA A 146 4.44 21.94 -7.37
C ALA A 146 4.14 20.98 -6.22
N SER A 147 2.88 20.93 -5.78
CA SER A 147 2.41 20.00 -4.76
C SER A 147 2.21 18.58 -5.28
N ALA A 148 1.96 18.43 -6.59
CA ALA A 148 1.76 17.15 -7.25
C ALA A 148 2.35 17.11 -8.67
N LEU A 149 2.80 15.93 -9.09
CA LEU A 149 3.13 15.62 -10.48
C LEU A 149 2.37 14.38 -10.95
N ILE A 150 2.09 14.35 -12.25
CA ILE A 150 1.53 13.19 -12.93
C ILE A 150 2.47 12.72 -14.04
N GLY A 151 2.76 11.42 -14.07
CA GLY A 151 3.46 10.74 -15.16
C GLY A 151 2.54 9.73 -15.86
N THR A 152 2.60 9.62 -17.18
CA THR A 152 1.92 8.53 -17.92
C THR A 152 2.69 8.10 -19.17
N ASP A 153 2.73 6.79 -19.43
CA ASP A 153 3.27 6.20 -20.68
C ASP A 153 2.17 5.64 -21.60
N GLY A 154 0.91 5.84 -21.20
CA GLY A 154 -0.29 5.31 -21.85
C GLY A 154 -0.84 4.02 -21.21
N ASP A 155 0.00 3.24 -20.53
CA ASP A 155 -0.42 2.02 -19.81
C ASP A 155 -0.58 2.30 -18.30
N TYR A 156 0.29 3.14 -17.75
CA TYR A 156 0.28 3.58 -16.36
C TYR A 156 -0.08 5.06 -16.23
N LEU A 157 -0.79 5.41 -15.15
CA LEU A 157 -0.99 6.78 -14.68
C LEU A 157 -0.49 6.87 -13.24
N ILE A 158 0.57 7.64 -13.04
CA ILE A 158 1.25 7.79 -11.76
C ILE A 158 1.00 9.20 -11.26
N LYS A 159 0.43 9.35 -10.07
CA LYS A 159 0.33 10.63 -9.37
C LYS A 159 1.21 10.58 -8.11
N SER A 160 2.22 11.43 -8.03
CA SER A 160 3.00 11.63 -6.80
C SER A 160 2.55 12.92 -6.13
N GLU A 161 2.19 12.84 -4.85
CA GLU A 161 1.75 13.96 -4.03
C GLU A 161 2.28 13.80 -2.58
N PRO A 162 3.59 14.01 -2.36
CA PRO A 162 4.19 13.86 -1.04
C PRO A 162 3.59 14.83 -0.03
N ALA A 163 3.49 14.39 1.23
CA ALA A 163 2.96 15.23 2.29
C ALA A 163 3.88 16.44 2.57
N GLN A 164 3.31 17.59 2.93
CA GLN A 164 4.04 18.85 3.16
C GLN A 164 5.16 18.82 4.24
N TYR A 165 5.31 17.73 4.97
CA TYR A 165 6.31 17.55 6.03
C TYR A 165 7.43 16.57 5.67
N VAL A 166 7.41 15.97 4.47
CA VAL A 166 8.53 15.19 3.96
C VAL A 166 9.59 16.10 3.34
N ASP A 167 10.84 15.65 3.29
CA ASP A 167 12.00 16.45 2.83
C ASP A 167 12.40 16.09 1.38
N PHE A 168 11.41 15.74 0.56
CA PHE A 168 11.54 15.48 -0.88
C PHE A 168 10.30 16.00 -1.61
N GLY A 169 10.45 16.33 -2.89
CA GLY A 169 9.37 16.84 -3.74
C GLY A 169 8.70 15.75 -4.59
N PRO A 170 7.49 16.01 -5.14
CA PRO A 170 6.79 15.05 -6.00
C PRO A 170 7.58 14.61 -7.23
N ARG A 171 8.45 15.48 -7.77
CA ARG A 171 9.30 15.09 -8.91
C ARG A 171 10.33 14.04 -8.51
N GLU A 172 10.94 14.20 -7.35
CA GLU A 172 11.99 13.29 -6.87
C GLU A 172 11.44 11.88 -6.64
N GLU A 173 10.25 11.77 -6.04
CA GLU A 173 9.57 10.48 -5.86
C GLU A 173 9.10 9.89 -7.20
N LEU A 174 8.51 10.70 -8.10
CA LEU A 174 8.05 10.22 -9.40
C LEU A 174 9.21 9.67 -10.26
N GLU A 175 10.32 10.39 -10.34
CA GLU A 175 11.52 9.96 -11.08
C GLU A 175 12.09 8.67 -10.48
N LEU A 176 12.19 8.57 -9.15
CA LEU A 176 12.68 7.36 -8.47
C LEU A 176 11.77 6.14 -8.70
N LEU A 177 10.44 6.32 -8.71
CA LEU A 177 9.49 5.26 -9.04
C LEU A 177 9.69 4.74 -10.46
N ILE A 178 9.84 5.65 -11.43
CA ILE A 178 10.06 5.29 -12.84
C ILE A 178 11.43 4.61 -13.02
N ASP A 179 12.48 5.10 -12.37
CA ASP A 179 13.81 4.49 -12.41
C ASP A 179 13.81 3.08 -11.81
N THR A 180 13.07 2.87 -10.71
CA THR A 180 12.93 1.56 -10.07
C THR A 180 12.18 0.57 -10.97
N TYR A 181 11.10 1.02 -11.61
CA TYR A 181 10.34 0.24 -12.60
C TYR A 181 11.21 -0.16 -13.79
N ASN A 182 12.04 0.77 -14.28
CA ASN A 182 12.95 0.55 -15.40
C ASN A 182 14.25 -0.20 -15.05
N ASP A 183 14.44 -0.62 -13.79
CA ASP A 183 15.67 -1.30 -13.30
C ASP A 183 16.93 -0.41 -13.37
N ASP A 184 16.74 0.93 -13.34
CA ASP A 184 17.80 1.94 -13.27
C ASP A 184 18.09 2.40 -11.82
N ALA A 185 17.16 2.14 -10.89
CA ALA A 185 17.34 2.27 -9.43
C ALA A 185 17.10 0.93 -8.71
N ASP A 186 17.71 0.75 -7.53
CA ASP A 186 17.58 -0.47 -6.74
C ASP A 186 16.13 -0.63 -6.22
N ARG A 187 15.55 -1.81 -6.44
CA ARG A 187 14.26 -2.18 -5.84
C ARG A 187 14.46 -2.54 -4.38
N PHE A 188 13.51 -2.16 -3.53
CA PHE A 188 13.63 -2.41 -2.09
C PHE A 188 13.65 -3.91 -1.75
N ALA A 189 12.95 -4.74 -2.54
CA ALA A 189 13.01 -6.19 -2.38
C ALA A 189 14.40 -6.79 -2.72
N ASP A 190 15.23 -6.09 -3.50
CA ASP A 190 16.59 -6.54 -3.83
C ASP A 190 17.62 -6.11 -2.77
N THR A 191 17.32 -5.06 -2.00
CA THR A 191 18.21 -4.52 -0.95
C THR A 191 17.78 -4.90 0.47
N ASN A 192 16.55 -5.36 0.68
CA ASN A 192 15.99 -5.66 2.01
C ASN A 192 15.38 -7.08 2.09
N ASP A 193 16.10 -8.01 2.72
CA ASP A 193 15.68 -9.41 2.90
C ASP A 193 14.36 -9.54 3.68
N ASP A 194 14.09 -8.65 4.65
CA ASP A 194 12.88 -8.71 5.49
C ASP A 194 11.62 -8.31 4.68
N PHE A 195 11.72 -7.28 3.84
CA PHE A 195 10.66 -6.89 2.89
C PHE A 195 10.42 -7.97 1.84
N ALA A 196 11.50 -8.51 1.24
CA ALA A 196 11.41 -9.59 0.27
C ALA A 196 10.73 -10.83 0.85
N THR A 197 11.07 -11.19 2.10
CA THR A 197 10.45 -12.30 2.83
C THR A 197 8.95 -12.10 2.98
N ILE A 198 8.50 -10.94 3.48
CA ILE A 198 7.06 -10.69 3.63
C ILE A 198 6.35 -10.74 2.28
N ARG A 199 6.89 -10.08 1.26
CA ARG A 199 6.28 -10.09 -0.06
C ARG A 199 6.08 -11.52 -0.53
N ASP A 200 7.11 -12.37 -0.46
CA ASP A 200 7.06 -13.75 -0.96
C ASP A 200 6.05 -14.65 -0.22
N GLU A 201 5.68 -14.29 1.00
CA GLU A 201 4.65 -14.98 1.80
C GLU A 201 3.23 -14.46 1.50
N VAL A 202 3.09 -13.22 1.04
CA VAL A 202 1.77 -12.64 0.73
C VAL A 202 1.25 -13.18 -0.61
N GLU A 203 0.09 -13.81 -0.57
CA GLU A 203 -0.65 -14.22 -1.77
C GLU A 203 -1.43 -13.04 -2.38
N LEU A 204 -1.71 -13.11 -3.68
CA LEU A 204 -2.57 -12.14 -4.33
C LEU A 204 -4.04 -12.38 -3.95
N GLY A 205 -4.72 -11.30 -3.56
CA GLY A 205 -6.14 -11.28 -3.21
C GLY A 205 -6.88 -10.11 -3.89
N ALA A 206 -7.97 -9.66 -3.28
CA ALA A 206 -8.65 -8.42 -3.70
C ALA A 206 -7.84 -7.17 -3.35
N ALA A 207 -7.11 -7.22 -2.23
CA ALA A 207 -6.09 -6.25 -1.87
C ALA A 207 -4.90 -6.94 -1.20
N VAL A 208 -3.73 -6.35 -1.42
CA VAL A 208 -2.45 -6.75 -0.86
C VAL A 208 -1.78 -5.52 -0.30
N PHE A 209 -1.25 -5.65 0.92
CA PHE A 209 -0.44 -4.63 1.58
C PHE A 209 0.90 -5.21 1.96
N VAL A 210 1.97 -4.46 1.73
CA VAL A 210 3.31 -4.78 2.21
C VAL A 210 3.97 -3.51 2.73
N GLN A 211 4.61 -3.59 3.89
CA GLN A 211 5.41 -2.50 4.45
C GLN A 211 6.72 -3.08 4.98
N GLY A 212 7.82 -2.35 4.79
CA GLY A 212 9.13 -2.70 5.36
C GLY A 212 9.90 -1.49 5.85
N GLN A 213 10.71 -1.71 6.88
CA GLN A 213 11.68 -0.74 7.39
C GLN A 213 13.02 -0.90 6.68
N THR A 214 13.76 0.19 6.50
CA THR A 214 15.14 0.14 6.01
C THR A 214 16.01 -0.66 6.97
N GLU A 215 17.10 -1.27 6.46
CA GLU A 215 18.03 -2.02 7.29
C GLU A 215 18.56 -1.15 8.44
N SER A 216 18.88 0.12 8.13
CA SER A 216 19.38 1.10 9.10
C SER A 216 18.37 1.33 10.25
N SER A 217 17.08 1.41 9.93
CA SER A 217 16.01 1.57 10.91
C SER A 217 15.78 0.30 11.74
N ALA A 218 15.80 -0.86 11.08
CA ALA A 218 15.63 -2.15 11.72
C ALA A 218 16.80 -2.49 12.67
N GLU A 219 18.04 -2.14 12.32
CA GLU A 219 19.23 -2.38 13.15
C GLU A 219 19.17 -1.68 14.52
N GLU A 220 18.62 -0.45 14.56
CA GLU A 220 18.48 0.33 15.79
C GLU A 220 17.28 -0.07 16.66
N ALA A 221 16.33 -0.82 16.10
CA ALA A 221 15.11 -1.27 16.78
C ALA A 221 15.38 -2.31 17.88
N SER A 222 14.43 -2.48 18.81
CA SER A 222 14.50 -3.57 19.79
C SER A 222 14.09 -4.92 19.19
N ASP A 223 14.51 -6.01 19.82
CA ASP A 223 14.31 -7.38 19.30
C ASP A 223 12.83 -7.78 19.15
N ASP A 224 11.93 -7.10 19.86
CA ASP A 224 10.47 -7.26 19.85
C ASP A 224 9.74 -6.37 18.83
N ILE A 225 10.47 -5.68 17.95
CA ILE A 225 9.89 -4.81 16.92
C ILE A 225 9.57 -5.59 15.64
N VAL A 226 8.41 -5.28 15.05
CA VAL A 226 8.04 -5.69 13.70
C VAL A 226 8.83 -4.85 12.70
N VAL A 227 9.59 -5.51 11.84
CA VAL A 227 10.46 -4.90 10.83
C VAL A 227 9.84 -4.91 9.43
N ALA A 228 8.91 -5.83 9.18
CA ALA A 228 8.08 -5.83 7.98
C ALA A 228 6.69 -6.41 8.29
N THR A 229 5.69 -5.96 7.54
CA THR A 229 4.28 -6.34 7.68
C THR A 229 3.70 -6.65 6.31
N GLY A 230 2.88 -7.70 6.21
CA GLY A 230 2.11 -8.03 5.02
C GLY A 230 0.64 -8.22 5.34
N ALA A 231 -0.25 -8.01 4.38
CA ALA A 231 -1.64 -8.40 4.50
C ALA A 231 -2.22 -8.82 3.16
N THR A 232 -3.05 -9.87 3.18
CA THR A 232 -3.87 -10.30 2.05
C THR A 232 -5.33 -10.22 2.44
N LEU A 233 -6.14 -9.54 1.63
CA LEU A 233 -7.58 -9.47 1.80
C LEU A 233 -8.25 -10.29 0.69
N THR A 234 -9.03 -11.30 1.06
CA THR A 234 -9.75 -12.16 0.12
C THR A 234 -11.22 -12.23 0.48
N ILE A 235 -12.09 -12.22 -0.53
CA ILE A 235 -13.53 -12.17 -0.29
C ILE A 235 -14.22 -13.46 -0.60
N ASP A 236 -15.13 -13.80 0.31
CA ASP A 236 -16.05 -14.91 0.20
C ASP A 236 -17.49 -14.44 0.54
N GLY A 237 -18.09 -13.70 -0.38
CA GLY A 237 -19.48 -13.24 -0.26
C GLY A 237 -19.68 -12.20 0.86
N GLU A 238 -20.44 -12.56 1.89
CA GLU A 238 -20.77 -11.66 3.01
C GLU A 238 -19.58 -11.49 3.99
N GLU A 239 -18.57 -12.37 3.91
CA GLU A 239 -17.38 -12.34 4.76
C GLU A 239 -16.11 -12.10 3.93
N MET A 240 -15.17 -11.41 4.54
CA MET A 240 -13.81 -11.23 4.05
C MET A 240 -12.85 -11.94 4.99
N ASN A 241 -11.90 -12.67 4.42
CA ASN A 241 -10.78 -13.27 5.11
C ASN A 241 -9.57 -12.34 5.00
N VAL A 242 -8.93 -12.08 6.13
CA VAL A 242 -7.69 -11.31 6.19
C VAL A 242 -6.61 -12.20 6.78
N GLU A 243 -5.56 -12.41 6.00
CA GLU A 243 -4.30 -12.97 6.48
C GLU A 243 -3.34 -11.80 6.72
N TYR A 244 -2.85 -11.68 7.93
CA TYR A 244 -1.98 -10.57 8.35
C TYR A 244 -0.65 -11.11 8.88
N LEU A 245 0.43 -10.67 8.26
CA LEU A 245 1.78 -11.15 8.49
C LEU A 245 2.59 -10.11 9.25
N LEU A 246 3.26 -10.54 10.31
CA LEU A 246 4.13 -9.71 11.15
C LEU A 246 5.51 -10.36 11.21
N LEU A 247 6.50 -9.78 10.52
CA LEU A 247 7.88 -10.22 10.60
C LEU A 247 8.60 -9.42 11.69
N TYR A 248 8.97 -10.11 12.76
CA TYR A 248 9.72 -9.52 13.86
C TYR A 248 11.22 -9.50 13.60
N LYS A 249 11.93 -8.56 14.22
CA LYS A 249 13.40 -8.52 14.21
C LYS A 249 14.00 -9.81 14.74
N SER A 250 13.42 -10.37 15.81
CA SER A 250 13.89 -11.60 16.46
C SER A 250 12.73 -12.47 16.94
N GLU A 251 12.89 -13.78 16.80
CA GLU A 251 11.97 -14.79 17.32
C GLU A 251 11.81 -14.69 18.85
N ASP A 252 12.90 -14.36 19.56
CA ASP A 252 12.90 -14.24 21.03
C ASP A 252 12.05 -13.07 21.54
N GLY A 253 11.69 -12.13 20.66
CA GLY A 253 10.86 -10.96 20.98
C GLY A 253 9.35 -11.21 20.88
N ILE A 254 8.93 -12.39 20.43
CA ILE A 254 7.53 -12.69 20.11
C ILE A 254 6.81 -13.28 21.34
N ASP A 255 5.68 -12.68 21.71
CA ASP A 255 4.74 -13.20 22.70
C ASP A 255 3.37 -13.40 22.03
N ILE A 256 3.10 -14.64 21.59
CA ILE A 256 1.87 -14.98 20.85
C ILE A 256 0.61 -14.78 21.69
N ASP A 257 0.65 -15.09 22.99
CA ASP A 257 -0.51 -14.89 23.87
C ASP A 257 -0.84 -13.38 23.99
N GLU A 258 0.18 -12.52 24.01
CA GLU A 258 0.01 -11.07 23.99
C GLU A 258 -0.52 -10.57 22.63
N ILE A 259 0.00 -11.10 21.52
CA ILE A 259 -0.45 -10.75 20.17
C ILE A 259 -1.92 -11.12 19.99
N GLU A 260 -2.31 -12.36 20.30
CA GLU A 260 -3.69 -12.85 20.23
C GLU A 260 -4.63 -11.95 21.03
N GLN A 261 -4.31 -11.69 22.30
CA GLN A 261 -5.10 -10.80 23.16
C GLN A 261 -5.23 -9.39 22.56
N ASN A 262 -4.16 -8.87 21.96
CA ASN A 262 -4.21 -7.55 21.35
C ASN A 262 -5.11 -7.52 20.11
N PHE A 263 -5.12 -8.55 19.28
CA PHE A 263 -6.06 -8.64 18.17
C PHE A 263 -7.50 -8.73 18.70
N GLU A 264 -7.77 -9.64 19.63
CA GLU A 264 -9.11 -9.77 20.25
C GLU A 264 -9.61 -8.45 20.85
N ASP A 265 -8.74 -7.66 21.49
CA ASP A 265 -9.10 -6.40 22.13
C ASP A 265 -9.28 -5.22 21.16
N ASN A 266 -8.64 -5.24 19.97
CA ASN A 266 -8.61 -4.12 19.04
C ASN A 266 -9.37 -4.36 17.72
N MET A 267 -9.85 -5.57 17.48
CA MET A 267 -10.64 -5.88 16.29
C MET A 267 -11.96 -5.10 16.25
N GLN A 268 -12.43 -4.85 15.04
CA GLN A 268 -13.70 -4.15 14.83
C GLN A 268 -14.87 -4.98 15.37
N GLU A 269 -15.97 -4.30 15.70
CA GLU A 269 -17.23 -4.99 15.99
C GLU A 269 -17.58 -5.87 14.77
N GLU A 270 -17.96 -7.13 15.04
CA GLU A 270 -18.32 -8.15 14.03
C GLU A 270 -17.14 -8.88 13.36
N SER A 271 -15.89 -8.55 13.69
CA SER A 271 -14.73 -9.35 13.25
C SER A 271 -14.49 -10.56 14.17
N GLU A 272 -14.00 -11.68 13.63
CA GLU A 272 -13.69 -12.91 14.37
C GLU A 272 -12.24 -13.33 14.12
N LEU A 273 -11.45 -13.44 15.20
CA LEU A 273 -10.08 -13.95 15.15
C LEU A 273 -10.12 -15.47 14.97
N ASN A 274 -9.50 -15.96 13.90
CA ASN A 274 -9.53 -17.38 13.55
C ASN A 274 -8.31 -18.13 14.11
N ASP A 275 -7.10 -17.61 13.87
CA ASP A 275 -5.85 -18.24 14.28
C ASP A 275 -4.74 -17.20 14.45
N VAL A 276 -3.79 -17.51 15.34
CA VAL A 276 -2.50 -16.82 15.45
C VAL A 276 -1.41 -17.88 15.52
N SER A 277 -0.54 -17.89 14.52
CA SER A 277 0.54 -18.88 14.42
C SER A 277 1.89 -18.21 14.22
N GLN A 278 2.96 -18.95 14.51
CA GLN A 278 4.33 -18.46 14.43
C GLN A 278 5.20 -19.48 13.69
N ASP A 279 5.98 -19.01 12.71
CA ASP A 279 7.10 -19.73 12.11
C ASP A 279 8.39 -18.88 12.18
N GLY A 280 9.27 -19.23 13.11
CA GLY A 280 10.48 -18.46 13.39
C GLY A 280 10.16 -17.01 13.77
N ARG A 281 10.57 -16.06 12.92
CA ARG A 281 10.35 -14.61 13.10
C ARG A 281 8.99 -14.13 12.59
N LEU A 282 8.30 -14.96 11.79
CA LEU A 282 7.04 -14.60 11.16
C LEU A 282 5.87 -15.03 12.05
N VAL A 283 4.96 -14.10 12.31
CA VAL A 283 3.66 -14.38 12.92
C VAL A 283 2.58 -14.16 11.88
N THR A 284 1.71 -15.15 11.72
CA THR A 284 0.53 -15.09 10.85
C THR A 284 -0.71 -14.98 11.71
N VAL A 285 -1.54 -13.99 11.41
CA VAL A 285 -2.81 -13.71 12.09
C VAL A 285 -3.92 -13.82 11.06
N ASP A 286 -4.80 -14.79 11.25
CA ASP A 286 -5.96 -15.01 10.39
C ASP A 286 -7.21 -14.50 11.10
N TYR A 287 -7.97 -13.64 10.44
CA TYR A 287 -9.27 -13.22 10.94
C TYR A 287 -10.28 -13.00 9.82
N THR A 288 -11.55 -12.97 10.20
CA THR A 288 -12.66 -12.64 9.30
C THR A 288 -13.35 -11.36 9.74
N MET A 289 -13.94 -10.66 8.78
CA MET A 289 -14.78 -9.50 9.04
C MET A 289 -15.88 -9.39 7.98
N PRO A 290 -16.98 -8.68 8.26
CA PRO A 290 -18.03 -8.48 7.26
C PRO A 290 -17.47 -7.73 6.06
N THR A 291 -17.82 -8.20 4.87
CA THR A 291 -17.48 -7.59 3.59
C THR A 291 -17.82 -6.10 3.52
N GLU A 292 -18.92 -5.67 4.14
CA GLU A 292 -19.32 -4.26 4.15
C GLU A 292 -18.36 -3.31 4.91
N LYS A 293 -17.30 -3.87 5.50
CA LYS A 293 -16.23 -3.18 6.22
C LYS A 293 -14.92 -3.18 5.43
N PHE A 294 -14.87 -3.80 4.25
CA PHE A 294 -13.87 -3.41 3.26
C PHE A 294 -14.19 -1.98 2.86
#